data_AF-R7UXG9-F1
#
_entry.id   AF-R7UXG9-F1
#
_cell.length_a   1.000
_cell.length_b   1.000
_cell.length_c   1.000
_cell.angle_alpha   90.00
_cell.angle_beta   90.00
_cell.angle_gamma   90.00
#
_symmetry.space_group_name_H-M   'P 1'
#
loop_
_entity.id
_entity.type
_entity.pdbx_description
1 polymer ?
#
loop_
_entity_poly.entity_id
_entity_poly.type
_entity_poly.pdbx_seq_one_letter_code
_entity_poly.pdbx_strand_id
1 'polypeptide(L)'
;MGTCSECMDGFPRPNNHPELFKWGGAACQTGNVAYNKGTEQSGVYGGLNSSRGVDGLLGSPSSQSHCAHPQNQWEVAAWFYVDLESVHQIHNVTVYNTFNYG
;
A
#
# COMPACT_ATOMS: atom_id res chain seq x y z
N MET A 1 -10.39 -6.80 -15.39
CA MET A 1 -10.61 -7.65 -14.21
C MET A 1 -9.58 -8.76 -14.29
N GLY A 2 -8.44 -8.62 -13.60
CA GLY A 2 -7.35 -9.61 -13.63
C GLY A 2 -7.82 -10.94 -13.02
N THR A 3 -7.42 -12.04 -13.63
CA THR A 3 -7.73 -13.39 -13.11
C THR A 3 -6.82 -13.71 -11.93
N CYS A 4 -7.31 -14.54 -10.99
CA CYS A 4 -6.58 -14.94 -9.77
C CYS A 4 -5.18 -15.54 -10.03
N SER A 5 -4.91 -16.00 -11.25
CA SER A 5 -3.61 -16.52 -11.68
C SER A 5 -2.53 -15.46 -11.91
N GLU A 6 -2.89 -14.18 -12.03
CA GLU A 6 -1.95 -13.10 -12.37
C GLU A 6 -1.28 -12.43 -11.15
N CYS A 7 -1.74 -12.75 -9.94
CA CYS A 7 -1.38 -12.07 -8.70
C CYS A 7 -1.27 -13.04 -7.51
N MET A 8 -0.73 -14.23 -7.75
CA MET A 8 -0.54 -15.23 -6.71
C MET A 8 0.34 -14.65 -5.58
N ASP A 9 -0.02 -14.97 -4.33
CA ASP A 9 0.74 -14.71 -3.10
C ASP A 9 0.84 -13.25 -2.62
N GLY A 10 0.02 -12.33 -3.13
CA GLY A 10 -0.02 -10.94 -2.63
C GLY A 10 1.24 -10.13 -2.98
N PHE A 11 1.98 -10.56 -4.00
CA PHE A 11 3.10 -9.82 -4.56
C PHE A 11 2.70 -9.01 -5.81
N PRO A 12 3.45 -7.95 -6.15
CA PRO A 12 3.27 -7.21 -7.38
C PRO A 12 3.44 -8.15 -8.58
N ARG A 13 2.80 -7.82 -9.71
CA ARG A 13 2.92 -8.64 -10.93
C ARG A 13 4.40 -8.74 -11.37
N PRO A 14 4.78 -9.71 -12.21
CA PRO A 14 6.15 -9.81 -12.73
C PRO A 14 6.54 -8.62 -13.62
N ASN A 15 7.82 -8.26 -13.66
CA ASN A 15 8.42 -7.09 -14.36
C ASN A 15 7.95 -6.85 -15.81
N ASN A 16 7.39 -7.85 -16.47
CA ASN A 16 6.97 -7.80 -17.87
C ASN A 16 5.48 -7.44 -18.04
N HIS A 17 4.78 -7.07 -16.96
CA HIS A 17 3.35 -6.74 -16.99
C HIS A 17 3.12 -5.21 -16.94
N PRO A 18 2.29 -4.64 -17.84
CA PRO A 18 2.01 -3.19 -17.87
C PRO A 18 1.31 -2.65 -16.61
N GLU A 19 0.75 -3.55 -15.80
CA GLU A 19 0.10 -3.25 -14.51
C GLU A 19 0.96 -3.65 -13.30
N LEU A 20 2.29 -3.66 -13.43
CA LEU A 20 3.24 -4.04 -12.37
C LEU A 20 2.93 -3.46 -11.00
N PHE A 21 2.50 -2.20 -10.99
CA PHE A 21 2.27 -1.40 -9.80
C PHE A 21 0.78 -1.31 -9.41
N LYS A 22 -0.10 -2.05 -10.09
CA LYS A 22 -1.54 -2.11 -9.80
C LYS A 22 -1.91 -3.55 -9.46
N TRP A 23 -2.02 -3.81 -8.16
CA TRP A 23 -2.35 -5.13 -7.61
C TRP A 23 -3.65 -5.10 -6.79
N GLY A 24 -4.42 -4.02 -6.85
CA GLY A 24 -5.76 -3.95 -6.27
C GLY A 24 -6.74 -4.95 -6.89
N GLY A 25 -7.77 -5.32 -6.13
CA GLY A 25 -8.82 -6.26 -6.53
C GLY A 25 -8.76 -7.60 -5.79
N ALA A 26 -9.92 -8.22 -5.56
CA ALA A 26 -10.05 -9.41 -4.71
C ALA A 26 -9.16 -10.59 -5.15
N ALA A 27 -8.95 -10.75 -6.46
CA ALA A 27 -8.11 -11.79 -7.04
C ALA A 27 -6.60 -11.65 -6.71
N CYS A 28 -6.13 -10.43 -6.45
CA CYS A 28 -4.72 -10.09 -6.22
C CYS A 28 -4.37 -9.85 -4.75
N GLN A 29 -5.37 -9.94 -3.88
CA GLN A 29 -5.26 -9.64 -2.45
C GLN A 29 -5.58 -10.86 -1.57
N THR A 30 -5.67 -12.05 -2.17
CA THR A 30 -5.84 -13.31 -1.45
C THR A 30 -4.69 -13.47 -0.45
N GLY A 31 -5.00 -13.42 0.84
CA GLY A 31 -4.02 -13.49 1.93
C GLY A 31 -3.47 -12.15 2.41
N ASN A 32 -3.68 -11.04 1.68
CA ASN A 32 -3.36 -9.71 2.18
C ASN A 32 -4.50 -9.18 3.06
N VAL A 33 -4.33 -9.35 4.37
CA VAL A 33 -5.32 -8.93 5.37
C VAL A 33 -5.38 -7.41 5.57
N ALA A 34 -4.38 -6.66 5.11
CA ALA A 34 -4.31 -5.20 5.22
C ALA A 34 -5.08 -4.47 4.11
N TYR A 35 -5.37 -5.12 2.97
CA TYR A 35 -6.03 -4.48 1.84
C TYR A 35 -7.39 -3.86 2.23
N ASN A 36 -7.59 -2.59 1.88
CA ASN A 36 -8.79 -1.80 2.17
C ASN A 36 -9.19 -1.75 3.66
N LYS A 37 -8.26 -1.95 4.58
CA LYS A 37 -8.49 -1.81 6.01
C LYS A 37 -8.43 -0.35 6.48
N GLY A 38 -8.96 -0.11 7.69
CA GLY A 38 -8.81 1.17 8.39
C GLY A 38 -7.34 1.52 8.59
N THR A 39 -6.99 2.79 8.39
CA THR A 39 -5.61 3.28 8.54
C THR A 39 -5.59 4.69 9.11
N GLU A 40 -4.55 5.02 9.88
CA GLU A 40 -4.19 6.41 10.15
C GLU A 40 -2.68 6.63 10.04
N GLN A 41 -2.29 7.89 10.11
CA GLN A 41 -0.91 8.34 10.06
C GLN A 41 -0.75 9.62 10.89
N SER A 42 0.49 10.03 11.15
CA SER A 42 0.86 11.20 11.97
C SER A 42 0.52 12.59 11.38
N GLY A 43 -0.69 12.75 10.84
CA GLY A 43 -1.12 13.91 10.05
C GLY A 43 -0.99 13.67 8.54
N VAL A 44 -1.55 14.56 7.73
CA VAL A 44 -1.63 14.39 6.26
C VAL A 44 -0.84 15.49 5.58
N TYR A 45 0.23 15.12 4.88
CA TYR A 45 0.97 16.04 4.00
C TYR A 45 0.45 15.95 2.56
N GLY A 46 0.27 17.09 1.91
CA GLY A 46 -0.10 17.15 0.48
C GLY A 46 -1.42 16.46 0.09
N GLY A 47 -2.34 16.20 1.03
CA GLY A 47 -3.59 15.48 0.76
C GLY A 47 -3.42 13.97 0.50
N LEU A 48 -2.25 13.42 0.83
CA LEU A 48 -1.89 12.02 0.64
C LEU A 48 -2.24 11.22 1.90
N ASN A 49 -3.53 10.89 2.03
CA ASN A 49 -4.12 10.17 3.15
C ASN A 49 -3.55 8.76 3.35
N SER A 50 -3.67 8.24 4.57
CA SER A 50 -3.20 6.91 4.98
C SER A 50 -3.81 5.76 4.18
N SER A 51 -5.05 5.89 3.73
CA SER A 51 -5.75 4.84 2.97
C SER A 51 -5.02 4.42 1.69
N ARG A 52 -4.18 5.30 1.13
CA ARG A 52 -3.35 4.98 -0.05
C ARG A 52 -2.29 3.92 0.23
N GLY A 53 -1.86 3.74 1.49
CA GLY A 53 -0.91 2.70 1.87
C GLY A 53 -1.46 1.27 1.77
N VAL A 54 -2.79 1.12 1.62
CA VAL A 54 -3.47 -0.19 1.60
C VAL A 54 -4.48 -0.33 0.44
N ASP A 55 -4.40 0.53 -0.58
CA ASP A 55 -5.33 0.57 -1.72
C ASP A 55 -4.97 -0.40 -2.86
N GLY A 56 -3.85 -1.12 -2.75
CA GLY A 56 -3.35 -2.04 -3.76
C GLY A 56 -2.71 -1.33 -4.97
N LEU A 57 -2.29 -0.07 -4.84
CA LEU A 57 -1.65 0.71 -5.88
C LEU A 57 -0.28 1.20 -5.39
N LEU A 58 0.79 0.77 -6.05
CA LEU A 58 2.16 1.19 -5.73
C LEU A 58 2.54 2.53 -6.39
N GLY A 59 1.72 3.00 -7.33
CA GLY A 59 1.93 4.24 -8.05
C GLY A 59 2.80 4.08 -9.30
N SER A 60 3.52 5.14 -9.66
CA SER A 60 4.42 5.14 -10.81
C SER A 60 5.55 6.16 -10.59
N PRO A 61 6.68 6.06 -11.29
CA PRO A 61 7.78 7.03 -11.17
C PRO A 61 7.37 8.49 -11.40
N SER A 62 6.30 8.72 -12.16
CA SER A 62 5.79 10.06 -12.48
C SER A 62 4.74 10.60 -11.51
N SER A 63 4.29 9.82 -10.52
CA SER A 63 3.25 10.26 -9.59
C SER A 63 3.33 9.60 -8.20
N GLN A 64 3.29 10.44 -7.17
CA GLN A 64 3.16 10.03 -5.76
C GLN A 64 1.69 9.90 -5.31
N SER A 65 0.72 10.04 -6.22
CA SER A 65 -0.71 10.01 -5.90
C SER A 65 -1.19 8.67 -5.34
N HIS A 66 -0.35 7.66 -5.19
CA HIS A 66 -0.71 6.37 -4.60
C HIS A 66 0.07 6.08 -3.33
N CYS A 67 0.86 7.03 -2.83
CA CYS A 67 1.59 6.88 -1.59
C CYS A 67 0.82 7.55 -0.45
N ALA A 68 0.86 6.96 0.74
CA ALA A 68 0.57 7.68 1.98
C ALA A 68 1.72 8.65 2.28
N HIS A 69 1.39 9.84 2.77
CA HIS A 69 2.40 10.80 3.20
C HIS A 69 2.07 11.32 4.60
N PRO A 70 2.56 10.62 5.64
CA PRO A 70 2.47 11.11 7.00
C PRO A 70 3.13 12.48 7.10
N GLN A 71 2.56 13.35 7.91
CA GLN A 71 3.25 14.58 8.26
C GLN A 71 4.30 14.27 9.34
N ASN A 72 5.49 14.84 9.21
CA ASN A 72 6.45 14.90 10.31
C ASN A 72 6.47 16.32 10.86
N GLN A 73 6.33 16.44 12.18
CA GLN A 73 6.70 17.69 12.86
C GLN A 73 8.18 17.60 13.23
N TRP A 74 8.83 18.76 13.40
CA TRP A 74 10.26 18.80 13.73
C TRP A 74 10.54 17.93 14.96
N GLU A 75 11.56 17.06 14.87
CA GLU A 75 11.96 16.13 15.93
C GLU A 75 10.92 15.07 16.36
N VAL A 76 9.83 14.89 15.60
CA VAL A 76 8.85 13.82 15.84
C VAL A 76 8.86 12.82 14.70
N ALA A 77 9.05 11.54 15.03
CA ALA A 77 8.97 10.47 14.05
C ALA A 77 7.57 10.38 13.44
N ALA A 78 7.52 10.37 12.10
CA ALA A 78 6.30 10.05 11.39
C ALA A 78 5.87 8.61 11.67
N TRP A 79 4.56 8.36 11.77
CA TRP A 79 4.00 7.02 11.95
C TRP A 79 2.84 6.76 10.98
N PHE A 80 2.64 5.48 10.70
CA PHE A 80 1.55 4.94 9.90
C PHE A 80 1.07 3.65 10.57
N TYR A 81 -0.25 3.47 10.69
CA TYR A 81 -0.83 2.26 11.25
C TYR A 81 -1.98 1.72 10.38
N VAL A 82 -2.19 0.41 10.42
CA VAL A 82 -3.32 -0.30 9.83
C VAL A 82 -4.09 -1.03 10.94
N ASP A 83 -5.40 -0.81 11.03
CA ASP A 83 -6.29 -1.59 11.88
C ASP A 83 -6.84 -2.77 11.07
N LEU A 84 -6.43 -4.00 11.44
CA LEU A 84 -6.86 -5.21 10.75
C LEU A 84 -8.29 -5.66 11.10
N GLU A 85 -8.97 -4.97 12.02
CA GLU A 85 -10.35 -5.19 12.50
C GLU A 85 -10.58 -6.52 13.22
N SER A 86 -9.63 -7.45 13.16
CA SER A 86 -9.62 -8.70 13.93
C SER A 86 -8.19 -9.20 14.14
N VAL A 87 -8.05 -10.16 15.07
CA VAL A 87 -6.75 -10.77 15.38
C VAL A 87 -6.35 -11.73 14.25
N HIS A 88 -5.17 -11.49 13.68
CA HIS A 88 -4.60 -12.31 12.60
C HIS A 88 -3.24 -12.87 13.00
N GLN A 89 -2.93 -14.08 12.53
CA GLN A 89 -1.56 -14.58 12.54
C GLN A 89 -0.80 -13.97 11.35
N ILE A 90 0.12 -13.05 11.63
CA ILE A 90 0.89 -12.37 10.59
C ILE A 90 2.14 -13.18 10.25
N HIS A 91 2.23 -13.61 8.99
CA HIS A 91 3.38 -14.35 8.47
C HIS A 91 4.43 -13.43 7.83
N ASN A 92 3.99 -12.35 7.18
CA ASN A 92 4.86 -11.42 6.47
C ASN A 92 4.26 -10.01 6.53
N VAL A 93 5.12 -9.00 6.62
CA VAL A 93 4.80 -7.60 6.38
C VAL A 93 5.72 -7.09 5.29
N THR A 94 5.16 -6.69 4.16
CA THR A 94 5.90 -6.12 3.02
C THR A 94 5.59 -4.64 2.89
N VAL A 95 6.63 -3.80 2.91
CA VAL A 95 6.52 -2.34 2.78
C VAL A 95 7.11 -1.91 1.46
N TYR A 96 6.38 -1.08 0.73
CA TYR A 96 6.82 -0.51 -0.53
C TYR A 96 7.08 0.97 -0.37
N ASN A 97 8.23 1.43 -0.84
CA ASN A 97 8.59 2.83 -0.80
C ASN A 97 8.08 3.57 -2.05
N THR A 98 7.97 4.90 -1.94
CA THR A 98 7.72 5.78 -3.08
C THR A 98 8.85 5.69 -4.12
N PHE A 99 8.54 5.97 -5.39
CA PHE A 99 9.53 6.07 -6.46
C PHE A 99 10.32 7.37 -6.45
N ASN A 100 9.96 8.32 -5.59
CA ASN A 100 10.60 9.63 -5.51
C ASN A 100 11.45 9.74 -4.25
N TYR A 101 12.59 10.43 -4.33
CA TYR A 101 13.57 10.47 -3.24
C TYR A 101 13.22 11.45 -2.11
N GLY A 102 12.18 12.28 -2.28
CA GLY A 102 11.78 13.30 -1.31
C GLY A 102 12.61 14.57 -1.44
#